data_AF-A0A524JHP9-F1
#
_entry.id   AF-A0A524JHP9-F1
#
_cell.length_a   1.000
_cell.length_b   1.000
_cell.length_c   1.000
_cell.angle_alpha   90.00
_cell.angle_beta   90.00
_cell.angle_gamma   90.00
#
_symmetry.space_group_name_H-M   'P 1'
#
loop_
_entity.id
_entity.type
_entity.pdbx_description
1 polymer ?
#
loop_
_entity_poly.entity_id
_entity_poly.type
_entity_poly.pdbx_seq_one_letter_code
_entity_poly.pdbx_strand_id
1 'polypeptide(L)'
;MNTYTQILRKYESDLRVAIEKRDQEKGQSIDEALELRQSKDWYFIATTLDIIGDTNSAIQHFLETGLEGLGIKTQEAERYLRLYGILNSTYLQQEAIVVLCQKIFHWNEKKSKRLFQESKIREIRNKVASHSSDYSDYSSKKFKGEKESCVVIRNSLSKYTFEFINNEIKKDMDNNQERLFMEREFVNLKESLEEHLKLIISLFDKLYEQSVTILYKNNKLRLQEELDNLSFLRTLVSSNID
;
A
#
# COMPACT_ATOMS: atom_id res chain seq x y z
N MET A 1 -9.98 16.82 -3.19
CA MET A 1 -9.81 15.41 -3.62
C MET A 1 -8.33 15.21 -3.93
N ASN A 2 -7.69 14.17 -3.39
CA ASN A 2 -6.24 13.97 -3.57
C ASN A 2 -5.93 13.36 -4.95
N THR A 3 -4.99 13.95 -5.69
CA THR A 3 -4.71 13.55 -7.08
C THR A 3 -4.21 12.11 -7.22
N TYR A 4 -3.37 11.62 -6.30
CA TYR A 4 -2.84 10.26 -6.39
C TYR A 4 -3.94 9.20 -6.21
N THR A 5 -4.89 9.42 -5.30
CA THR A 5 -6.04 8.50 -5.15
C THR A 5 -6.93 8.46 -6.39
N GLN A 6 -7.08 9.57 -7.10
CA GLN A 6 -7.83 9.63 -8.36
C GLN A 6 -7.09 8.91 -9.49
N ILE A 7 -5.78 9.11 -9.59
CA ILE A 7 -4.92 8.42 -10.57
C ILE A 7 -4.98 6.91 -10.34
N LEU A 8 -4.80 6.45 -9.09
CA LEU A 8 -4.86 5.03 -8.77
C LEU A 8 -6.23 4.42 -9.09
N ARG A 9 -7.34 5.13 -8.83
CA ARG A 9 -8.68 4.70 -9.23
C ARG A 9 -8.80 4.54 -10.74
N LYS A 10 -8.17 5.43 -11.52
CA LYS A 10 -8.21 5.32 -12.98
C LYS A 10 -7.42 4.10 -13.48
N TYR A 11 -6.22 3.88 -12.96
CA TYR A 11 -5.44 2.66 -13.24
C TYR A 11 -6.23 1.37 -12.94
N GLU A 12 -6.88 1.32 -11.78
CA GLU A 12 -7.66 0.17 -11.34
C GLU A 12 -8.90 -0.06 -12.22
N SER A 13 -9.66 1.00 -12.50
CA SER A 13 -10.83 0.96 -13.39
C SER A 13 -10.46 0.54 -14.82
N ASP A 14 -9.42 1.15 -15.40
CA ASP A 14 -9.02 0.89 -16.78
C ASP A 14 -8.52 -0.57 -16.93
N LEU A 15 -7.79 -1.10 -15.93
CA LEU A 15 -7.36 -2.50 -15.93
C LEU A 15 -8.55 -3.46 -15.86
N ARG A 16 -9.56 -3.17 -15.03
CA ARG A 16 -10.79 -3.99 -14.98
C ARG A 16 -11.51 -4.00 -16.31
N VAL A 17 -11.68 -2.83 -16.92
CA VAL A 17 -12.32 -2.71 -18.24
C VAL A 17 -11.54 -3.51 -19.28
N ALA A 18 -10.21 -3.45 -19.27
CA ALA A 18 -9.38 -4.24 -20.18
C ALA A 18 -9.58 -5.75 -19.98
N ILE A 19 -9.68 -6.21 -18.73
CA ILE A 19 -9.94 -7.62 -18.38
C ILE A 19 -11.35 -8.05 -18.79
N GLU A 20 -12.37 -7.27 -18.47
CA GLU A 20 -13.78 -7.54 -18.81
C GLU A 20 -14.00 -7.60 -20.33
N LYS A 21 -13.41 -6.66 -21.08
CA LYS A 21 -13.44 -6.67 -22.55
C LYS A 21 -12.81 -7.93 -23.13
N ARG A 22 -11.77 -8.48 -22.49
CA ARG A 22 -11.12 -9.72 -22.92
C ARG A 22 -12.00 -10.93 -22.59
N ASP A 23 -12.62 -10.96 -21.42
CA ASP A 23 -13.53 -12.04 -21.00
C ASP A 23 -14.77 -12.15 -21.92
N GLN A 24 -15.21 -11.02 -22.48
CA GLN A 24 -16.30 -11.00 -23.46
C GLN A 24 -15.90 -11.50 -24.87
N GLU A 25 -14.61 -11.60 -25.19
CA GLU A 25 -14.15 -12.16 -26.47
C GLU A 25 -14.29 -13.70 -26.45
N LYS A 26 -14.98 -14.26 -27.45
CA LYS A 26 -15.09 -15.72 -27.58
C LYS A 26 -13.70 -16.34 -27.82
N GLY A 27 -13.33 -17.36 -27.05
CA GLY A 27 -12.27 -18.30 -27.42
C GLY A 27 -11.35 -18.80 -26.31
N GLN A 28 -11.24 -18.07 -25.18
CA GLN A 28 -10.40 -18.46 -24.03
C GLN A 28 -11.03 -17.96 -22.74
N SER A 29 -10.89 -18.71 -21.64
CA SER A 29 -11.26 -18.22 -20.31
C SER A 29 -10.25 -17.18 -19.82
N ILE A 30 -10.62 -16.33 -18.86
CA ILE A 30 -9.74 -15.25 -18.40
C ILE A 30 -8.44 -15.76 -17.77
N ASP A 31 -8.47 -16.93 -17.13
CA ASP A 31 -7.29 -17.58 -16.57
C ASP A 31 -6.33 -18.08 -17.65
N GLU A 32 -6.83 -18.56 -18.79
CA GLU A 32 -6.01 -18.88 -19.97
C GLU A 32 -5.45 -17.60 -20.61
N ALA A 33 -6.27 -16.55 -20.73
CA ALA A 33 -5.88 -15.29 -21.34
C ALA A 33 -4.80 -14.55 -20.55
N LEU A 34 -4.79 -14.66 -19.22
CA LEU A 34 -3.76 -14.11 -18.33
C LEU A 34 -2.60 -15.07 -18.05
N GLU A 35 -2.62 -16.27 -18.64
CA GLU A 35 -1.61 -17.32 -18.40
C GLU A 35 -1.45 -17.66 -16.91
N LEU A 36 -2.57 -17.71 -16.18
CA LEU A 36 -2.56 -18.00 -14.75
C LEU A 36 -2.14 -19.46 -14.49
N ARG A 37 -1.41 -19.68 -13.39
CA ARG A 37 -0.93 -21.03 -13.02
C ARG A 37 -2.07 -21.96 -12.63
N GLN A 38 -3.13 -21.41 -12.05
CA GLN A 38 -4.29 -22.15 -11.57
C GLN A 38 -5.54 -21.32 -11.88
N SER A 39 -6.61 -21.96 -12.35
CA SER A 39 -7.87 -21.27 -12.66
C SER A 39 -8.43 -20.47 -11.48
N LYS A 40 -8.26 -20.99 -10.25
CA LYS A 40 -8.66 -20.28 -9.02
C LYS A 40 -7.89 -18.99 -8.75
N ASP A 41 -6.73 -18.77 -9.37
CA ASP A 41 -5.94 -17.55 -9.20
C ASP A 41 -6.70 -16.30 -9.66
N TRP A 42 -7.65 -16.46 -10.59
CA TRP A 42 -8.55 -15.39 -11.01
C TRP A 42 -9.36 -14.81 -9.84
N TYR A 43 -9.93 -15.65 -8.97
CA TYR A 43 -10.69 -15.18 -7.81
C TYR A 43 -9.83 -14.36 -6.85
N PHE A 44 -8.55 -14.72 -6.71
CA PHE A 44 -7.61 -13.94 -5.92
C PHE A 44 -7.33 -12.59 -6.58
N ILE A 45 -7.15 -12.54 -7.90
CA ILE A 45 -6.96 -11.27 -8.62
C ILE A 45 -8.18 -10.36 -8.45
N ALA A 46 -9.39 -10.87 -8.70
CA ALA A 46 -10.63 -10.09 -8.58
C ALA A 46 -10.81 -9.52 -7.15
N THR A 47 -10.71 -10.38 -6.12
CA THR A 47 -10.79 -9.96 -4.71
C THR A 47 -9.73 -8.91 -4.38
N THR A 48 -8.54 -9.05 -4.95
CA THR A 48 -7.42 -8.15 -4.70
C THR A 48 -7.63 -6.78 -5.31
N LEU A 49 -8.20 -6.71 -6.52
CA LEU A 49 -8.60 -5.44 -7.14
C LEU A 49 -9.68 -4.74 -6.29
N ASP A 50 -10.64 -5.49 -5.72
CA ASP A 50 -11.68 -4.94 -4.85
C ASP A 50 -11.06 -4.33 -3.58
N ILE A 51 -10.13 -5.04 -2.94
CA ILE A 51 -9.37 -4.52 -1.79
C ILE A 51 -8.65 -3.22 -2.15
N ILE A 52 -8.05 -3.12 -3.34
CA ILE A 52 -7.36 -1.90 -3.78
C ILE A 52 -8.35 -0.73 -3.94
N GLY A 53 -9.52 -0.97 -4.53
CA GLY A 53 -10.58 0.03 -4.68
C GLY A 53 -11.13 0.51 -3.33
N ASP A 54 -11.42 -0.41 -2.41
CA ASP A 54 -11.94 -0.12 -1.08
C ASP A 54 -10.94 0.66 -0.23
N THR A 55 -9.68 0.18 -0.20
CA THR A 55 -8.60 0.84 0.55
C THR A 55 -8.25 2.20 -0.03
N ASN A 56 -8.25 2.36 -1.36
CA ASN A 56 -8.03 3.66 -2.00
C ASN A 56 -9.13 4.67 -1.63
N SER A 57 -10.40 4.22 -1.56
CA SER A 57 -11.51 5.07 -1.14
C SER A 57 -11.41 5.46 0.34
N ALA A 58 -11.00 4.53 1.21
CA ALA A 58 -10.73 4.84 2.61
C ALA A 58 -9.58 5.84 2.78
N ILE A 59 -8.47 5.67 2.04
CA ILE A 59 -7.33 6.59 2.03
C ILE A 59 -7.76 7.97 1.53
N GLN A 60 -8.53 8.04 0.44
CA GLN A 60 -9.04 9.30 -0.09
C GLN A 60 -9.85 10.05 0.98
N HIS A 61 -10.81 9.38 1.61
CA HIS A 61 -11.64 9.98 2.65
C HIS A 61 -10.80 10.44 3.85
N PHE A 62 -9.78 9.67 4.24
CA PHE A 62 -8.84 10.10 5.28
C PHE A 62 -8.05 11.33 4.87
N LEU A 63 -7.54 11.40 3.64
CA LEU A 63 -6.81 12.57 3.15
C LEU A 63 -7.70 13.82 3.07
N GLU A 64 -9.02 13.66 2.91
CA GLU A 64 -9.98 14.77 2.94
C GLU A 64 -10.33 15.22 4.35
N THR A 65 -10.29 14.32 5.34
CA THR A 65 -10.91 14.56 6.67
C THR A 65 -9.96 14.44 7.86
N GLY A 66 -8.76 13.89 7.68
CA GLY A 66 -7.76 13.69 8.75
C GLY A 66 -8.22 12.75 9.86
N LEU A 67 -7.54 12.82 11.00
CA LEU A 67 -7.86 12.09 12.22
C LEU A 67 -9.18 12.58 12.83
N GLU A 68 -9.62 13.80 12.56
CA GLU A 68 -10.89 14.35 13.02
C GLU A 68 -12.09 13.74 12.28
N GLY A 69 -11.94 13.39 11.00
CA GLY A 69 -13.12 12.99 10.23
C GLY A 69 -14.07 14.15 9.94
N LEU A 70 -15.35 13.84 9.79
CA LEU A 70 -16.38 14.83 9.44
C LEU A 70 -16.96 15.57 10.66
N GLY A 71 -16.57 15.19 11.87
CA GLY A 71 -17.16 15.69 13.12
C GLY A 71 -16.51 16.98 13.62
N ILE A 72 -17.34 17.93 14.08
CA ILE A 72 -16.89 19.20 14.68
C ILE A 72 -16.21 18.98 16.07
N LYS A 73 -16.51 17.85 16.73
CA LYS A 73 -15.92 17.44 18.02
C LYS A 73 -15.62 15.95 18.04
N THR A 74 -14.60 15.56 17.31
CA THR A 74 -14.14 14.17 17.27
C THR A 74 -13.52 13.78 18.60
N GLN A 75 -14.05 12.73 19.21
CA GLN A 75 -13.54 12.19 20.46
C GLN A 75 -12.17 11.53 20.22
N GLU A 76 -11.32 11.50 21.25
CA GLU A 76 -10.00 10.86 21.19
C GLU A 76 -10.07 9.42 20.65
N ALA A 77 -11.05 8.64 21.10
CA ALA A 77 -11.26 7.25 20.68
C ALA A 77 -11.50 7.12 19.16
N GLU A 78 -12.23 8.05 18.56
CA GLU A 78 -12.49 8.06 17.10
C GLU A 78 -11.22 8.40 16.33
N ARG A 79 -10.37 9.30 16.84
CA ARG A 79 -9.06 9.58 16.23
C ARG A 79 -8.17 8.34 16.21
N TYR A 80 -8.19 7.54 17.28
CA TYR A 80 -7.49 6.27 17.32
C TYR A 80 -8.06 5.25 16.33
N LEU A 81 -9.39 5.12 16.27
CA LEU A 81 -10.04 4.24 15.31
C LEU A 81 -9.62 4.60 13.88
N ARG A 82 -9.58 5.89 13.56
CA ARG A 82 -9.13 6.40 12.27
C ARG A 82 -7.65 6.16 12.01
N LEU A 83 -6.79 6.36 13.01
CA LEU A 83 -5.36 6.07 12.91
C LEU A 83 -5.13 4.58 12.60
N TYR A 84 -5.76 3.67 13.33
CA TYR A 84 -5.63 2.24 13.06
C TYR A 84 -6.28 1.84 11.75
N GLY A 85 -7.42 2.43 11.42
CA GLY A 85 -8.11 2.24 10.16
C GLY A 85 -7.22 2.57 8.97
N ILE A 86 -6.61 3.77 8.95
CA ILE A 86 -5.77 4.19 7.84
C ILE A 86 -4.48 3.35 7.71
N LEU A 87 -3.84 3.01 8.84
CA LEU A 87 -2.67 2.16 8.86
C LEU A 87 -2.99 0.72 8.41
N ASN A 88 -4.20 0.23 8.70
CA ASN A 88 -4.65 -1.07 8.20
C ASN A 88 -5.05 -1.01 6.72
N SER A 89 -5.67 0.07 6.24
CA SER A 89 -5.99 0.26 4.83
C SER A 89 -4.73 0.24 3.96
N THR A 90 -3.66 0.91 4.37
CA THR A 90 -2.39 0.91 3.62
C THR A 90 -1.77 -0.49 3.63
N TYR A 91 -1.79 -1.19 4.77
CA TYR A 91 -1.33 -2.58 4.87
C TYR A 91 -2.09 -3.51 3.93
N LEU A 92 -3.41 -3.48 3.94
CA LEU A 92 -4.24 -4.32 3.06
C LEU A 92 -3.97 -4.02 1.58
N GLN A 93 -3.79 -2.74 1.23
CA GLN A 93 -3.43 -2.33 -0.13
C GLN A 93 -2.04 -2.87 -0.54
N GLN A 94 -1.07 -2.88 0.37
CA GLN A 94 0.26 -3.47 0.11
C GLN A 94 0.20 -4.97 -0.09
N GLU A 95 -0.50 -5.70 0.78
CA GLU A 95 -0.64 -7.16 0.65
C GLU A 95 -1.41 -7.52 -0.63
N ALA A 96 -2.38 -6.69 -1.03
CA ALA A 96 -3.05 -6.82 -2.31
C ALA A 96 -2.08 -6.72 -3.49
N ILE A 97 -1.23 -5.70 -3.55
CA ILE A 97 -0.19 -5.60 -4.60
C ILE A 97 0.76 -6.80 -4.57
N VAL A 98 1.14 -7.29 -3.39
CA VAL A 98 1.98 -8.50 -3.26
C VAL A 98 1.31 -9.69 -3.94
N VAL A 99 0.01 -9.90 -3.72
CA VAL A 99 -0.75 -10.97 -4.37
C VAL A 99 -0.77 -10.78 -5.88
N LEU A 100 -1.05 -9.58 -6.40
CA LEU A 100 -1.03 -9.31 -7.84
C LEU A 100 0.34 -9.62 -8.46
N CYS A 101 1.44 -9.18 -7.83
CA CYS A 101 2.79 -9.49 -8.30
C CYS A 101 3.09 -11.00 -8.30
N GLN A 102 2.55 -11.77 -7.35
CA GLN A 102 2.73 -13.22 -7.34
C GLN A 102 1.91 -13.91 -8.44
N LYS A 103 0.69 -13.43 -8.70
CA LYS A 103 -0.22 -14.06 -9.68
C LYS A 103 0.09 -13.66 -11.12
N ILE A 104 0.35 -12.38 -11.38
CA ILE A 104 0.57 -11.83 -12.73
C ILE A 104 2.06 -11.85 -13.09
N PHE A 105 2.96 -11.42 -12.19
CA PHE A 105 4.40 -11.40 -12.49
C PHE A 105 5.12 -12.69 -12.13
N HIS A 106 4.46 -13.61 -11.43
CA HIS A 106 5.06 -14.83 -10.88
C HIS A 106 6.27 -14.57 -9.98
N TRP A 107 6.32 -13.40 -9.34
CA TRP A 107 7.37 -13.10 -8.36
C TRP A 107 7.19 -14.00 -7.13
N ASN A 108 8.32 -14.41 -6.54
CA ASN A 108 8.26 -15.12 -5.27
C ASN A 108 7.86 -14.18 -4.12
N GLU A 109 7.33 -14.75 -3.05
CA GLU A 109 6.83 -14.01 -1.89
C GLU A 109 7.87 -13.03 -1.31
N LYS A 110 9.12 -13.48 -1.20
CA LYS A 110 10.21 -12.65 -0.66
C LYS A 110 10.46 -11.41 -1.51
N LYS A 111 10.47 -11.55 -2.84
CA LYS A 111 10.64 -10.43 -3.77
C LYS A 111 9.47 -9.46 -3.68
N SER A 112 8.24 -9.95 -3.62
CA SER A 112 7.05 -9.11 -3.52
C SER A 112 6.99 -8.37 -2.18
N LYS A 113 7.25 -9.04 -1.05
CA LYS A 113 7.21 -8.41 0.28
C LYS A 113 8.28 -7.32 0.47
N ARG A 114 9.43 -7.48 -0.19
CA ARG A 114 10.53 -6.48 -0.17
C ARG A 114 10.12 -5.11 -0.72
N LEU A 115 9.10 -5.03 -1.56
CA LEU A 115 8.61 -3.76 -2.12
C LEU A 115 8.21 -2.74 -1.06
N PHE A 116 7.72 -3.20 0.10
CA PHE A 116 7.16 -2.35 1.13
C PHE A 116 7.96 -2.38 2.44
N GLN A 117 9.06 -3.14 2.51
CA GLN A 117 9.85 -3.29 3.74
C GLN A 117 10.42 -1.96 4.24
N GLU A 118 10.79 -1.07 3.32
CA GLU A 118 11.38 0.24 3.62
C GLU A 118 10.35 1.37 3.58
N SER A 119 9.05 1.05 3.42
CA SER A 119 8.01 2.07 3.34
C SER A 119 7.75 2.68 4.72
N LYS A 120 7.80 4.01 4.81
CA LYS A 120 7.57 4.72 6.09
C LYS A 120 6.20 4.39 6.68
N ILE A 121 5.14 4.29 5.87
CA ILE A 121 3.81 3.94 6.39
C ILE A 121 3.75 2.51 6.95
N ARG A 122 4.54 1.58 6.40
CA ARG A 122 4.65 0.20 6.91
C ARG A 122 5.40 0.17 8.23
N GLU A 123 6.48 0.94 8.35
CA GLU A 123 7.21 1.14 9.61
C GLU A 123 6.28 1.72 10.67
N ILE A 124 5.59 2.84 10.38
CA ILE A 124 4.64 3.48 11.30
C ILE A 124 3.56 2.50 11.73
N ARG A 125 2.95 1.76 10.80
CA ARG A 125 1.94 0.74 11.13
C ARG A 125 2.51 -0.29 12.08
N ASN A 126 3.70 -0.82 11.81
CA ASN A 126 4.27 -1.84 12.65
C ASN A 126 4.61 -1.33 14.05
N LYS A 127 5.12 -0.09 14.19
CA LYS A 127 5.40 0.53 15.49
C LYS A 127 4.11 0.86 16.26
N VAL A 128 3.15 1.52 15.61
CA VAL A 128 1.96 2.08 16.25
C VAL A 128 0.84 1.06 16.47
N ALA A 129 0.60 0.15 15.52
CA ALA A 129 -0.49 -0.82 15.60
C ALA A 129 -0.13 -2.05 16.44
N SER A 130 1.16 -2.30 16.70
CA SER A 130 1.58 -3.43 17.53
C SER A 130 1.57 -3.14 19.03
N HIS A 131 1.33 -1.88 19.46
CA HIS A 131 1.33 -1.47 20.88
C HIS A 131 2.50 -2.03 21.70
N SER A 132 3.67 -2.13 21.08
CA SER A 132 4.52 -3.30 21.26
C SER A 132 4.99 -3.59 22.68
N SER A 133 4.48 -4.70 23.21
CA SER A 133 5.26 -5.60 24.05
C SER A 133 6.08 -6.61 23.21
N ASP A 134 5.94 -6.62 21.87
CA ASP A 134 6.47 -7.67 20.97
C ASP A 134 6.93 -7.20 19.55
N TYR A 135 7.13 -5.91 19.29
CA TYR A 135 7.72 -5.46 18.01
C TYR A 135 9.22 -5.78 18.00
N SER A 136 9.69 -6.40 16.92
CA SER A 136 11.11 -6.66 16.69
C SER A 136 11.48 -6.09 15.32
N ASP A 137 12.46 -5.19 15.30
CA ASP A 137 13.03 -4.71 14.05
C ASP A 137 13.83 -5.86 13.40
N TYR A 138 13.37 -6.30 12.23
CA TYR A 138 14.06 -7.30 11.41
C TYR A 138 14.82 -6.67 10.23
N SER A 139 14.74 -5.35 10.07
CA SER A 139 15.33 -4.61 8.95
C SER A 139 16.77 -4.18 9.22
N SER A 140 17.13 -3.89 10.47
CA SER A 140 18.52 -3.57 10.81
C SER A 140 19.39 -4.84 10.90
N LYS A 141 20.44 -4.90 10.05
CA LYS A 141 21.50 -5.92 10.17
C LYS A 141 22.29 -5.83 11.49
N LYS A 142 22.12 -4.73 12.24
CA LYS A 142 22.87 -4.42 13.46
C LYS A 142 22.12 -4.77 14.76
N PHE A 143 20.78 -4.81 14.76
CA PHE A 143 19.97 -5.04 15.96
C PHE A 143 18.88 -6.10 15.68
N LYS A 144 19.29 -7.35 15.48
CA LYS A 144 18.35 -8.46 15.27
C LYS A 144 17.70 -8.86 16.60
N GLY A 145 16.40 -8.55 16.75
CA GLY A 145 15.53 -9.20 17.74
C GLY A 145 15.37 -8.48 19.08
N GLU A 146 15.68 -7.19 19.18
CA GLU A 146 15.37 -6.38 20.36
C GLU A 146 13.90 -5.94 20.33
N LYS A 147 13.24 -5.97 21.50
CA LYS A 147 11.83 -5.57 21.63
C LYS A 147 11.76 -4.05 21.78
N GLU A 148 11.04 -3.40 20.87
CA GLU A 148 10.71 -1.97 21.02
C GLU A 148 9.33 -1.85 21.67
N SER A 149 9.12 -0.82 22.48
CA SER A 149 7.79 -0.46 22.97
C SER A 149 7.38 0.92 22.50
N CYS A 150 6.34 0.97 21.67
CA CYS A 150 5.85 2.19 21.06
C CYS A 150 4.53 2.65 21.69
N VAL A 151 4.47 3.91 22.10
CA VAL A 151 3.28 4.52 22.71
C VAL A 151 2.93 5.83 22.00
N VAL A 152 1.75 5.88 21.40
CA VAL A 152 1.21 7.11 20.80
C VAL A 152 0.88 8.14 21.88
N ILE A 153 1.33 9.37 21.69
CA ILE A 153 0.98 10.51 22.54
C ILE A 153 -0.44 10.95 22.16
N ARG A 154 -1.43 10.54 22.94
CA ARG A 154 -2.88 10.77 22.69
C ARG A 154 -3.23 12.20 22.28
N ASN A 155 -2.73 13.17 23.05
CA ASN A 155 -3.02 14.59 22.84
C ASN A 155 -2.33 15.20 21.60
N SER A 156 -1.42 14.46 20.96
CA SER A 156 -0.76 14.88 19.72
C SER A 156 -1.56 14.53 18.45
N LEU A 157 -2.61 13.70 18.56
CA LEU A 157 -3.44 13.30 17.42
C LEU A 157 -4.20 14.51 16.86
N SER A 158 -3.73 15.02 15.72
CA SER A 158 -4.24 16.23 15.08
C SER A 158 -4.09 16.14 13.57
N LYS A 159 -5.19 16.22 12.83
CA LYS A 159 -5.25 16.21 11.38
C LYS A 159 -4.51 15.04 10.74
N TYR A 160 -3.30 15.28 10.26
CA TYR A 160 -2.46 14.24 9.65
C TYR A 160 -1.23 13.94 10.49
N THR A 161 -1.13 14.52 11.68
CA THR A 161 0.07 14.51 12.49
C THR A 161 -0.19 13.86 13.83
N PHE A 162 0.81 13.17 14.33
CA PHE A 162 0.84 12.67 15.69
C PHE A 162 2.28 12.35 16.08
N GLU A 163 2.46 12.08 17.36
CA GLU A 163 3.73 11.75 17.95
C GLU A 163 3.63 10.43 18.70
N PHE A 164 4.73 9.69 18.73
CA PHE A 164 4.86 8.51 19.56
C PHE A 164 6.22 8.47 20.23
N ILE A 165 6.27 7.79 21.37
CA ILE A 165 7.51 7.49 22.09
C ILE A 165 7.92 6.08 21.70
N ASN A 166 9.14 5.93 21.20
CA ASN A 166 9.79 4.66 20.97
C ASN A 166 10.75 4.38 22.13
N ASN A 167 10.47 3.31 22.87
CA ASN A 167 11.31 2.82 23.95
C ASN A 167 12.11 1.63 23.44
N GLU A 168 13.40 1.83 23.21
CA GLU A 168 14.32 0.80 22.72
C GLU A 168 15.28 0.39 23.84
N ILE A 169 15.41 -0.91 24.09
CA ILE A 169 16.47 -1.43 24.97
C ILE A 169 17.63 -1.84 24.07
N LYS A 170 18.74 -1.11 24.11
CA LYS A 170 19.96 -1.45 23.35
C LYS A 170 21.00 -2.05 24.29
N LYS A 171 21.61 -3.14 23.86
CA LYS A 171 22.82 -3.66 24.52
C LYS A 171 24.06 -2.87 24.12
N ASP A 172 24.76 -2.34 25.10
CA ASP A 172 26.11 -1.85 24.96
C ASP A 172 27.02 -3.04 24.63
N MET A 173 27.54 -3.07 23.40
CA MET A 173 28.36 -4.16 22.88
C MET A 173 29.69 -4.31 23.63
N ASP A 174 30.17 -3.24 24.29
CA ASP A 174 31.46 -3.25 24.98
C ASP A 174 31.35 -3.74 26.43
N ASN A 175 30.19 -3.51 27.07
CA ASN A 175 30.01 -3.74 28.51
C ASN A 175 28.89 -4.73 28.86
N ASN A 176 28.18 -5.27 27.87
CA ASN A 176 27.04 -6.17 28.02
C ASN A 176 25.92 -5.58 28.92
N GLN A 177 25.83 -4.25 28.97
CA GLN A 177 24.82 -3.51 29.74
C GLN A 177 23.64 -3.14 28.84
N GLU A 178 22.42 -3.36 29.31
CA GLU A 178 21.21 -2.88 28.65
C GLU A 178 20.94 -1.42 29.05
N ARG A 179 20.72 -0.56 28.05
CA ARG A 179 20.31 0.83 28.26
C ARG A 179 18.98 1.09 27.56
N LEU A 180 18.09 1.78 28.28
CA LEU A 180 16.83 2.26 27.73
C LEU A 180 17.08 3.57 26.97
N PHE A 181 16.72 3.58 25.69
CA PHE A 181 16.68 4.75 24.84
C PHE A 181 15.21 5.12 24.61
N MET A 182 14.86 6.36 24.91
CA MET A 182 13.51 6.88 24.68
C MET A 182 13.61 7.97 23.62
N GLU A 183 13.02 7.74 22.47
CA GLU A 183 13.01 8.70 21.37
C GLU A 183 11.57 9.12 21.08
N ARG A 184 11.37 10.43 20.89
CA ARG A 184 10.09 11.00 20.49
C ARG A 184 10.11 11.21 18.99
N GLU A 185 9.23 10.50 18.29
CA GLU A 185 9.09 10.59 16.83
C GLU A 185 7.83 11.39 16.47
N PHE A 186 7.97 12.31 15.52
CA PHE A 186 6.87 13.04 14.90
C PHE A 186 6.52 12.40 13.57
N VAL A 187 5.22 12.20 13.31
CA VAL A 187 4.72 11.59 12.09
C VAL A 187 3.83 12.55 11.33
N ASN A 188 4.06 12.65 10.02
CA ASN A 188 3.14 13.26 9.06
C ASN A 188 2.52 12.17 8.17
N LEU A 189 1.31 11.72 8.52
CA LEU A 189 0.57 10.70 7.79
C LEU A 189 0.28 11.12 6.36
N LYS A 190 0.04 12.41 6.08
CA LYS A 190 -0.27 12.84 4.72
C LYS A 190 0.89 12.56 3.78
N GLU A 191 2.09 12.94 4.19
CA GLU A 191 3.33 12.70 3.44
C GLU A 191 3.58 11.20 3.25
N SER A 192 3.53 10.41 4.34
CA SER A 192 3.71 8.95 4.25
C SER A 192 2.64 8.25 3.40
N LEU A 193 1.41 8.76 3.37
CA LEU A 193 0.34 8.25 2.51
C LEU A 193 0.57 8.62 1.04
N GLU A 194 1.03 9.82 0.75
CA GLU A 194 1.34 10.25 -0.63
C GLU A 194 2.53 9.47 -1.20
N GLU A 195 3.58 9.23 -0.41
CA GLU A 195 4.69 8.33 -0.78
C GLU A 195 4.21 6.90 -1.05
N HIS A 196 3.36 6.37 -0.16
CA HIS A 196 2.75 5.06 -0.33
C HIS A 196 1.93 4.98 -1.62
N LEU A 197 1.06 5.97 -1.89
CA LEU A 197 0.25 6.00 -3.11
C LEU A 197 1.13 6.09 -4.37
N LYS A 198 2.20 6.90 -4.37
CA LYS A 198 3.17 6.95 -5.48
C LYS A 198 3.80 5.58 -5.74
N LEU A 199 4.22 4.88 -4.67
CA LEU A 199 4.75 3.52 -4.78
C LEU A 199 3.72 2.56 -5.36
N ILE A 200 2.48 2.57 -4.86
CA ILE A 200 1.40 1.72 -5.35
C ILE A 200 1.10 2.00 -6.83
N ILE A 201 0.99 3.27 -7.23
CA ILE A 201 0.79 3.67 -8.64
C ILE A 201 1.93 3.14 -9.51
N SER A 202 3.18 3.28 -9.07
CA SER A 202 4.35 2.80 -9.85
C SER A 202 4.36 1.27 -10.04
N LEU A 203 3.82 0.53 -9.08
CA LEU A 203 3.68 -0.92 -9.15
C LEU A 203 2.48 -1.31 -10.01
N PHE A 204 1.38 -0.57 -9.89
CA PHE A 204 0.17 -0.77 -10.68
C PHE A 204 0.40 -0.47 -12.16
N ASP A 205 1.23 0.52 -12.48
CA ASP A 205 1.65 0.83 -13.85
C ASP A 205 2.31 -0.37 -14.53
N LYS A 206 3.27 -1.01 -13.84
CA LYS A 206 3.93 -2.22 -14.33
C LYS A 206 2.95 -3.39 -14.42
N LEU A 207 2.04 -3.51 -13.44
CA LEU A 207 1.03 -4.57 -13.44
C LEU A 207 0.07 -4.41 -14.61
N TYR A 208 -0.37 -3.19 -14.89
CA TYR A 208 -1.21 -2.86 -16.02
C TYR A 208 -0.52 -3.25 -17.32
N GLU A 209 0.69 -2.72 -17.56
CA GLU A 209 1.46 -2.97 -18.79
C GLU A 209 1.62 -4.46 -19.08
N GLN A 210 2.03 -5.23 -18.06
CA GLN A 210 2.21 -6.67 -18.22
C GLN A 210 0.87 -7.38 -18.45
N SER A 211 -0.18 -7.00 -17.73
CA SER A 211 -1.50 -7.61 -17.89
C SER A 211 -2.02 -7.42 -19.31
N VAL A 212 -2.01 -6.19 -19.84
CA VAL A 212 -2.52 -5.93 -21.19
C VAL A 212 -1.64 -6.53 -22.28
N THR A 213 -0.32 -6.59 -22.06
CA THR A 213 0.61 -7.28 -22.96
C THR A 213 0.28 -8.76 -23.07
N ILE A 214 -0.03 -9.43 -21.94
CA ILE A 214 -0.40 -10.84 -21.93
C ILE A 214 -1.80 -11.04 -22.55
N LEU A 215 -2.79 -10.28 -22.09
CA LEU A 215 -4.19 -10.36 -22.55
C LEU A 215 -4.32 -10.19 -24.06
N TYR A 216 -3.57 -9.25 -24.63
CA TYR A 216 -3.71 -8.81 -26.03
C TYR A 216 -2.50 -9.13 -26.91
N LYS A 217 -1.61 -10.04 -26.50
CA LYS A 217 -0.41 -10.43 -27.27
C LYS A 217 -0.68 -10.78 -28.75
N ASN A 218 -1.87 -11.31 -29.03
CA ASN A 218 -2.31 -11.72 -30.38
C ASN A 218 -3.24 -10.70 -31.05
N ASN A 219 -3.65 -9.64 -30.36
CA ASN A 219 -4.52 -8.58 -30.86
C ASN A 219 -3.78 -7.24 -30.83
N LYS A 220 -2.96 -7.00 -31.86
CA LYS A 220 -2.08 -5.81 -31.94
C LYS A 220 -2.83 -4.48 -31.83
N LEU A 221 -4.04 -4.41 -32.39
CA LEU A 221 -4.84 -3.19 -32.37
C LEU A 221 -5.29 -2.86 -30.94
N ARG A 222 -5.88 -3.83 -30.22
CA ARG A 222 -6.27 -3.63 -28.82
C ARG A 222 -5.07 -3.39 -27.91
N LEU A 223 -3.96 -4.10 -28.13
CA LEU A 223 -2.74 -3.87 -27.36
C LEU A 223 -2.27 -2.42 -27.50
N GLN A 224 -2.27 -1.87 -28.72
CA GLN A 224 -1.89 -0.47 -28.93
C GLN A 224 -2.85 0.50 -28.23
N GLU A 225 -4.16 0.29 -28.32
CA GLU A 225 -5.16 1.11 -27.62
C GLU A 225 -4.91 1.14 -26.09
N GLU A 226 -4.62 -0.02 -25.49
CA GLU A 226 -4.33 -0.11 -24.06
C GLU A 226 -2.99 0.53 -23.67
N LEU A 227 -1.97 0.46 -24.53
CA LEU A 227 -0.69 1.13 -24.32
C LEU A 227 -0.79 2.66 -24.48
N ASP A 228 -1.66 3.14 -25.37
CA ASP A 228 -1.94 4.57 -25.52
C ASP A 228 -2.69 5.09 -24.28
N ASN A 229 -3.65 4.32 -23.76
CA ASN A 229 -4.32 4.61 -22.49
C ASN A 229 -3.31 4.67 -21.33
N LEU A 230 -2.43 3.68 -21.23
CA LEU A 230 -1.37 3.66 -20.21
C LEU A 230 -0.44 4.87 -20.34
N SER A 231 -0.10 5.28 -21.57
CA SER A 231 0.72 6.47 -21.82
C SER A 231 0.02 7.74 -21.33
N PHE A 232 -1.29 7.85 -21.52
CA PHE A 232 -2.09 8.94 -20.94
C PHE A 232 -2.11 8.91 -19.40
N LEU A 233 -2.21 7.73 -18.78
CA LEU A 233 -2.12 7.63 -17.32
C LEU A 233 -0.75 8.09 -16.79
N ARG A 234 0.33 7.75 -17.50
CA ARG A 234 1.69 8.18 -17.17
C ARG A 234 1.86 9.70 -17.25
N THR A 235 1.22 10.38 -18.20
CA THR A 235 1.27 11.85 -18.25
C THR A 235 0.53 12.50 -17.07
N LEU A 236 -0.59 11.92 -16.62
CA LEU A 236 -1.28 12.36 -15.40
C LEU A 236 -0.36 12.22 -14.17
N VAL A 237 0.38 11.11 -14.06
CA VAL A 237 1.36 10.91 -12.98
C VAL A 237 2.45 11.98 -13.04
N SER A 238 3.10 12.19 -14.18
CA SER A 238 4.18 13.16 -14.34
C SER A 238 3.75 14.59 -14.04
N SER A 239 2.53 14.99 -14.44
CA SER A 239 1.98 16.34 -14.17
C SER A 239 1.70 16.64 -12.69
N ASN A 240 1.80 15.64 -11.82
CA ASN A 240 1.51 15.75 -10.38
C ASN A 240 2.70 15.32 -9.49
N ILE A 241 3.91 15.27 -10.05
CA ILE A 241 5.15 14.96 -9.32
C ILE A 241 5.98 16.21 -9.01
N ASP A 242 5.62 17.38 -9.56
CA ASP A 242 6.19 18.69 -9.22
C ASP A 242 5.51 19.34 -8.00
#